data_AF-A0A3S1C2U8-F1
#
_entry.id   AF-A0A3S1C2U8-F1
#
_cell.length_a   1.000
_cell.length_b   1.000
_cell.length_c   1.000
_cell.angle_alpha   90.00
_cell.angle_beta   90.00
_cell.angle_gamma   90.00
#
_symmetry.space_group_name_H-M   'P 1'
#
loop_
_entity.id
_entity.type
_entity.pdbx_description
1 polymer ?
#
loop_
_entity_poly.entity_id
_entity_poly.type
_entity_poly.pdbx_seq_one_letter_code
_entity_poly.pdbx_strand_id
1 'polypeptide(L)'
;MSETATQIPLSAVIPMFTAISDRDYEQFNAMEWDFVNTHGAETWQDVFNFRVLPTLDKDAKKWLLIQKCSTGIKSVKVIAD
;
A
#
# COMPACT_ATOMS: atom_id res chain seq x y z
N MET A 1 -15.95 -3.66 0.53
CA MET A 1 -15.65 -2.98 -0.74
C MET A 1 -16.76 -1.99 -1.04
N SER A 2 -16.47 -0.71 -0.89
CA SER A 2 -17.30 0.41 -1.30
C SER A 2 -17.48 0.47 -2.82
N GLU A 3 -18.59 1.06 -3.26
CA GLU A 3 -18.86 1.28 -4.69
C GLU A 3 -17.74 2.14 -5.33
N THR A 4 -17.24 3.15 -4.61
CA THR A 4 -16.14 4.01 -5.06
C THR A 4 -14.87 3.24 -5.38
N ALA A 5 -14.52 2.22 -4.58
CA ALA A 5 -13.33 1.39 -4.83
C ALA A 5 -13.43 0.54 -6.11
N THR A 6 -14.66 0.16 -6.51
CA THR A 6 -14.91 -0.56 -7.77
C THR A 6 -14.79 0.33 -9.00
N GLN A 7 -15.00 1.64 -8.83
CA GLN A 7 -14.91 2.63 -9.89
C GLN A 7 -13.47 3.10 -10.15
N ILE A 8 -12.52 2.79 -9.26
CA ILE A 8 -11.11 3.14 -9.45
C ILE A 8 -10.57 2.40 -10.69
N PRO A 9 -10.08 3.12 -11.71
CA PRO A 9 -9.60 2.49 -12.92
C PRO A 9 -8.36 1.65 -12.62
N LEU A 10 -8.19 0.52 -13.33
CA LEU A 10 -7.03 -0.35 -13.14
C LEU A 10 -5.71 0.40 -13.42
N SER A 11 -5.71 1.36 -14.34
CA SER A 11 -4.56 2.23 -14.64
C SER A 11 -4.05 3.01 -13.43
N ALA A 12 -4.90 3.30 -12.44
CA ALA A 12 -4.48 3.96 -11.20
C ALA A 12 -3.71 3.03 -10.25
N VAL A 13 -3.82 1.71 -10.43
CA VAL A 13 -3.24 0.70 -9.53
C VAL A 13 -2.08 -0.06 -10.18
N ILE A 14 -2.02 -0.12 -11.52
CA ILE A 14 -0.92 -0.76 -12.26
C ILE A 14 0.47 -0.29 -11.80
N PRO A 15 0.75 1.02 -11.67
CA PRO A 15 2.07 1.48 -11.23
C PRO A 15 2.48 0.94 -9.85
N MET A 16 1.51 0.74 -8.95
CA MET A 16 1.78 0.16 -7.63
C MET A 16 2.24 -1.30 -7.72
N PHE A 17 1.68 -2.08 -8.64
CA PHE A 17 2.17 -3.45 -8.88
C PHE A 17 3.59 -3.46 -9.42
N THR A 18 3.93 -2.53 -10.31
CA THR A 18 5.30 -2.37 -10.82
C THR A 18 6.28 -2.07 -9.68
N ALA A 19 5.98 -1.08 -8.82
CA ALA A 19 6.86 -0.77 -7.69
C ALA A 19 7.02 -1.94 -6.70
N ILE A 20 5.95 -2.70 -6.45
CA ILE A 20 6.02 -3.91 -5.61
C ILE A 20 6.89 -4.98 -6.28
N SER A 21 6.72 -5.19 -7.58
CA SER A 21 7.53 -6.12 -8.38
C SER A 21 9.01 -5.75 -8.28
N ASP A 22 9.33 -4.48 -8.46
CA ASP A 22 10.69 -3.95 -8.47
C ASP A 22 11.30 -3.79 -7.06
N ARG A 23 10.53 -4.13 -6.01
CA ARG A 23 10.92 -3.98 -4.60
C ARG A 23 11.28 -2.54 -4.23
N ASP A 24 10.63 -1.58 -4.89
CA ASP A 24 10.78 -0.15 -4.64
C ASP A 24 9.70 0.32 -3.65
N TYR A 25 10.04 0.29 -2.37
CA TYR A 25 9.10 0.70 -1.32
C TYR A 25 8.88 2.21 -1.27
N GLU A 26 9.89 3.01 -1.62
CA GLU A 26 9.77 4.47 -1.60
C GLU A 26 8.76 4.93 -2.65
N GLN A 27 8.89 4.42 -3.88
CA GLN A 27 7.95 4.68 -4.95
C GLN A 27 6.55 4.15 -4.63
N PHE A 28 6.43 2.93 -4.08
CA PHE A 28 5.14 2.40 -3.64
C PHE A 28 4.47 3.30 -2.59
N ASN A 29 5.22 3.72 -1.58
CA ASN A 29 4.71 4.55 -0.49
C ASN A 29 4.28 5.94 -0.99
N ALA A 30 5.04 6.55 -1.91
CA ALA A 30 4.65 7.82 -2.53
C ALA A 30 3.30 7.69 -3.29
N MET A 31 3.14 6.63 -4.07
CA MET A 31 1.87 6.37 -4.79
C MET A 31 0.71 6.05 -3.84
N GLU A 32 0.96 5.34 -2.74
CA GLU A 32 -0.03 5.10 -1.69
C GLU A 32 -0.51 6.44 -1.08
N TRP A 33 0.43 7.34 -0.74
CA TRP A 33 0.09 8.67 -0.22
C TRP A 33 -0.71 9.51 -1.21
N ASP A 34 -0.27 9.59 -2.47
CA ASP A 34 -0.99 10.33 -3.50
C ASP A 34 -2.39 9.78 -3.75
N PHE A 35 -2.53 8.45 -3.74
CA PHE A 35 -3.82 7.78 -3.88
C PHE A 35 -4.75 8.11 -2.71
N VAL A 36 -4.25 8.02 -1.47
CA VAL A 36 -5.03 8.32 -0.26
C VAL A 36 -5.44 9.80 -0.23
N ASN A 37 -4.55 10.71 -0.62
CA ASN A 37 -4.85 12.14 -0.68
C ASN A 37 -5.92 12.47 -1.73
N THR A 38 -5.98 11.70 -2.82
CA THR A 38 -6.93 11.93 -3.92
C THR A 38 -8.29 11.26 -3.68
N HIS A 39 -8.29 10.04 -3.14
CA HIS A 39 -9.48 9.18 -3.09
C HIS A 39 -9.95 8.84 -1.67
N GLY A 40 -9.17 9.21 -0.65
CA GLY A 40 -9.44 8.92 0.75
C GLY A 40 -8.90 7.57 1.22
N ALA A 41 -8.63 7.48 2.52
CA ALA A 41 -8.06 6.29 3.15
C ALA A 41 -9.01 5.08 3.12
N GLU A 42 -10.32 5.29 3.24
CA GLU A 42 -11.32 4.21 3.18
C GLU A 42 -11.35 3.55 1.80
N THR A 43 -11.34 4.36 0.73
CA THR A 43 -11.26 3.86 -0.66
C THR A 43 -9.97 3.08 -0.88
N TRP A 44 -8.84 3.59 -0.36
CA TRP A 44 -7.57 2.90 -0.44
C TRP A 44 -7.61 1.54 0.28
N GLN A 45 -8.17 1.48 1.49
CA GLN A 45 -8.26 0.23 2.25
C GLN A 45 -9.03 -0.85 1.47
N ASP A 46 -10.12 -0.48 0.80
CA ASP A 46 -10.86 -1.39 -0.06
C ASP A 46 -10.06 -1.82 -1.30
N VAL A 47 -9.46 -0.87 -2.03
CA VAL A 47 -8.63 -1.18 -3.22
C VAL A 47 -7.47 -2.08 -2.84
N PHE A 48 -6.79 -1.78 -1.73
CA PHE A 48 -5.68 -2.56 -1.23
C PHE A 48 -6.11 -3.99 -0.89
N ASN A 49 -7.16 -4.15 -0.07
CA ASN A 49 -7.60 -5.46 0.42
C ASN A 49 -8.20 -6.35 -0.67
N PHE A 50 -8.94 -5.77 -1.62
CA PHE A 50 -9.71 -6.55 -2.59
C PHE A 50 -9.08 -6.62 -3.99
N ARG A 51 -8.13 -5.74 -4.33
CA ARG A 51 -7.53 -5.68 -5.67
C ARG A 51 -6.02 -5.80 -5.67
N VAL A 52 -5.33 -5.11 -4.76
CA VAL A 52 -3.86 -5.16 -4.70
C VAL A 52 -3.42 -6.47 -4.05
N LEU A 53 -3.77 -6.65 -2.78
CA LEU A 53 -3.30 -7.75 -1.97
C LEU A 53 -3.61 -9.13 -2.57
N PRO A 54 -4.81 -9.42 -3.11
CA PRO A 54 -5.09 -10.74 -3.68
C PRO A 54 -4.22 -11.08 -4.90
N THR A 55 -3.87 -10.06 -5.71
CA THR A 55 -3.07 -10.20 -6.95
C THR A 55 -1.59 -10.51 -6.68
N LEU A 56 -1.08 -10.16 -5.49
CA LEU A 56 0.32 -10.39 -5.15
C LEU A 56 0.60 -11.87 -4.87
N ASP A 57 1.74 -12.36 -5.35
CA ASP A 57 2.28 -13.65 -4.92
C ASP A 57 2.72 -13.61 -3.43
N LYS A 58 3.08 -14.78 -2.89
CA LYS A 58 3.45 -14.93 -1.48
C LYS A 58 4.69 -14.12 -1.11
N ASP A 59 5.66 -14.01 -2.02
CA ASP A 59 6.94 -13.34 -1.76
C ASP A 59 6.77 -11.82 -1.78
N ALA A 60 6.00 -11.30 -2.73
CA ALA A 60 5.60 -9.89 -2.79
C ALA A 60 4.77 -9.48 -1.57
N LYS A 61 3.80 -10.31 -1.14
CA LYS A 61 3.03 -10.10 0.11
C LYS A 61 3.94 -10.00 1.32
N LYS A 62 4.87 -10.94 1.46
CA LYS A 62 5.81 -10.98 2.59
C LYS A 62 6.73 -9.76 2.59
N TRP A 63 7.29 -9.40 1.43
CA TRP A 63 8.14 -8.23 1.31
C TRP A 63 7.37 -6.95 1.69
N LEU A 64 6.18 -6.74 1.16
CA LEU A 64 5.38 -5.55 1.43
C LEU A 64 4.99 -5.44 2.91
N LEU A 65 4.63 -6.57 3.54
CA LEU A 65 4.34 -6.63 4.97
C LEU A 65 5.56 -6.22 5.80
N ILE A 66 6.75 -6.74 5.47
CA ILE A 66 7.99 -6.37 6.15
C ILE A 66 8.23 -4.86 6.02
N GLN A 67 8.12 -4.28 4.82
CA GLN A 67 8.34 -2.85 4.64
C GLN A 67 7.36 -1.99 5.46
N LYS A 68 6.07 -2.33 5.44
CA LYS A 68 5.05 -1.62 6.23
C LYS A 68 5.28 -1.73 7.73
N CYS A 69 5.68 -2.90 8.24
CA CYS A 69 5.94 -3.10 9.67
C CYS A 69 7.29 -2.50 10.12
N SER A 70 8.34 -2.62 9.30
CA SER A 70 9.68 -2.11 9.63
C SER A 70 9.79 -0.59 9.52
N THR A 71 9.03 0.03 8.63
CA THR A 71 9.00 1.50 8.50
C THR A 71 8.04 2.13 9.51
N GLY A 72 6.98 1.42 9.90
CA GLY A 72 6.02 1.85 10.93
C GLY A 72 6.58 1.84 12.37
N ILE A 73 7.64 1.07 12.65
CA ILE A 73 8.30 1.02 13.97
C ILE A 73 9.63 1.80 13.90
N LYS A 74 9.54 3.13 13.76
CA LYS A 74 10.69 4.03 14.02
C LYS A 74 10.52 4.89 15.27
N SER A 75 9.34 4.92 15.89
CA SER A 75 9.10 5.66 17.13
C SER A 75 8.75 4.72 18.29
N VAL A 76 9.69 3.89 18.70
CA VAL A 76 9.74 3.55 20.13
C VAL A 76 10.27 4.82 20.80
N LYS A 77 9.38 5.61 21.43
CA LYS A 77 9.85 6.62 22.40
C LYS A 77 10.60 5.83 23.46
N VAL A 78 11.92 5.95 23.48
CA VAL A 78 12.70 5.60 24.65
C VAL A 78 12.20 6.54 25.74
N ILE A 79 11.40 6.00 26.67
CA ILE A 79 11.08 6.70 27.91
C ILE A 79 12.38 6.59 28.71
N ALA A 80 13.13 7.69 28.79
CA ALA A 80 14.25 7.79 29.70
C ALA A 80 13.69 7.88 31.13
N ASP A 81 14.07 6.88 31.93
CA ASP A 81 14.02 6.68 33.39
C ASP A 81 12.84 7.22 34.22
#